data_AF-A0A429G451-F1
#
_entry.id   AF-A0A429G451-F1
#
_cell.length_a   1.000
_cell.length_b   1.000
_cell.length_c   1.000
_cell.angle_alpha   90.00
_cell.angle_beta   90.00
_cell.angle_gamma   90.00
#
_symmetry.space_group_name_H-M   'P 1'
#
loop_
_entity.id
_entity.type
_entity.pdbx_description
1 polymer ?
#
loop_
_entity_poly.entity_id
_entity_poly.type
_entity_poly.pdbx_seq_one_letter_code
_entity_poly.pdbx_strand_id
1 'polypeptide(L)'
;MAPLEVTGFIWSRFKRTLAKSGKYSYLIPLYEKLFCRWNEAVARGAIEAGVQMVTGYPGTPSSEVIEALSQSKMEFHVQWSVNEKVAFDLAVGASIVGARSMATMKNAGLNWIMDMLMTVVYGGVRGGLVIYVADDPGAHYSSNEQDTRFVSMYGKFPCLEPSNQHEAKELTKMGFEISEKLFLSW
;
A
#
# COMPACT_ATOMS: atom_id res chain seq x y z
N MET A 1 -7.67 -45.41 19.16
CA MET A 1 -6.25 -45.12 19.45
C MET A 1 -5.93 -43.79 18.80
N ALA A 2 -6.01 -42.70 19.55
CA ALA A 2 -5.77 -41.34 19.05
C ALA A 2 -4.59 -40.74 19.82
N PRO A 3 -3.54 -40.25 19.15
CA PRO A 3 -2.56 -39.40 19.80
C PRO A 3 -2.34 -38.11 19.02
N LEU A 4 -2.91 -36.98 19.44
CA LEU A 4 -2.59 -35.66 18.84
C LEU A 4 -2.78 -34.44 19.77
N GLU A 5 -2.69 -34.57 21.10
CA GLU A 5 -2.89 -33.42 22.02
C GLU A 5 -1.61 -32.73 22.53
N VAL A 6 -0.42 -33.26 22.25
CA VAL A 6 0.83 -32.77 22.90
C VAL A 6 1.46 -31.57 22.18
N THR A 7 1.13 -31.30 20.91
CA THR A 7 1.71 -30.18 20.13
C THR A 7 1.04 -28.83 20.39
N GLY A 8 -0.24 -28.80 20.77
CA GLY A 8 -0.98 -27.56 21.06
C GLY A 8 -0.53 -26.87 22.35
N PHE A 9 -0.08 -27.65 23.34
CA PHE A 9 0.26 -27.12 24.66
C PHE A 9 1.59 -26.34 24.66
N ILE A 10 2.61 -26.85 23.94
CA ILE A 10 3.93 -26.21 23.83
C ILE A 10 3.82 -24.89 23.03
N TRP A 11 3.03 -24.88 21.94
CA TRP A 11 2.79 -23.67 21.15
C TRP A 11 1.97 -22.62 21.88
N SER A 12 0.99 -23.01 22.70
CA SER A 12 0.21 -22.07 23.52
C SER A 12 1.07 -21.40 24.60
N ARG A 13 2.04 -22.14 25.17
CA ARG A 13 2.98 -21.60 26.16
C ARG A 13 4.00 -20.67 25.50
N PHE A 14 4.46 -20.98 24.29
CA PHE A 14 5.36 -20.09 23.52
C PHE A 14 4.69 -18.76 23.13
N LYS A 15 3.42 -18.80 22.72
CA LYS A 15 2.60 -17.59 22.46
C LYS A 15 2.38 -16.75 23.73
N ARG A 16 2.17 -17.39 24.89
CA ARG A 16 2.00 -16.67 26.18
C ARG A 16 3.28 -16.02 26.69
N THR A 17 4.45 -16.58 26.41
CA THR A 17 5.72 -16.00 26.85
C THR A 17 6.06 -14.71 26.08
N LEU A 18 5.72 -14.65 24.79
CA LEU A 18 5.91 -13.43 23.98
C LEU A 18 4.92 -12.32 24.36
N ALA A 19 3.67 -12.68 24.68
CA ALA A 19 2.63 -11.74 25.12
C ALA A 19 2.92 -11.06 26.47
N LYS A 20 3.73 -11.68 27.34
CA LYS A 20 4.06 -11.15 28.68
C LYS A 20 5.20 -10.12 28.70
N SER A 21 5.83 -9.84 27.56
CA SER A 21 7.02 -8.97 27.50
C SER A 21 6.73 -7.46 27.45
N GLY A 22 5.46 -7.04 27.44
CA GLY A 22 5.08 -5.62 27.55
C GLY A 22 5.60 -4.69 26.45
N LYS A 23 6.16 -5.25 25.36
CA LYS A 23 6.69 -4.51 24.21
C LYS A 23 5.73 -4.64 23.02
N TYR A 24 4.72 -3.78 23.01
CA TYR A 24 4.03 -3.23 21.83
C TYR A 24 3.64 -4.15 20.65
N SER A 25 2.35 -4.55 20.64
CA SER A 25 1.29 -4.12 19.68
C SER A 25 1.46 -4.14 18.15
N TYR A 26 2.59 -4.50 17.53
CA TYR A 26 2.83 -4.23 16.10
C TYR A 26 3.16 -5.44 15.22
N LEU A 27 2.89 -6.65 15.70
CA LEU A 27 2.70 -7.80 14.82
C LEU A 27 1.22 -7.85 14.50
N ILE A 28 0.74 -7.25 13.40
CA ILE A 28 -0.68 -7.33 13.03
C ILE A 28 -1.01 -8.83 12.85
N PRO A 29 -1.76 -9.46 13.78
CA PRO A 29 -2.01 -10.90 13.73
C PRO A 29 -2.76 -11.27 12.44
N LEU A 30 -2.44 -12.43 11.85
CA LEU A 30 -3.05 -12.89 10.60
C LEU A 30 -4.55 -13.27 10.72
N TYR A 31 -5.12 -13.31 11.94
CA TYR A 31 -6.45 -13.89 12.19
C TYR A 31 -7.32 -13.11 13.20
N GLU A 32 -6.99 -11.87 13.56
CA GLU A 32 -7.77 -11.11 14.56
C GLU A 32 -8.43 -9.86 13.95
N LYS A 33 -9.69 -9.58 14.33
CA LYS A 33 -10.35 -8.31 13.98
C LYS A 33 -9.65 -7.19 14.75
N LEU A 34 -8.94 -6.33 14.05
CA LEU A 34 -8.21 -5.21 14.63
C LEU A 34 -8.82 -3.91 14.17
N PHE A 35 -8.94 -2.96 15.10
CA PHE A 35 -9.18 -1.57 14.74
C PHE A 35 -7.88 -1.00 14.17
N CYS A 36 -7.95 -0.47 12.96
CA CYS A 36 -6.83 0.15 12.28
C CYS A 36 -7.27 1.45 11.60
N ARG A 37 -6.31 2.33 11.36
CA ARG A 37 -6.51 3.53 10.54
C ARG A 37 -6.51 3.14 9.06
N TRP A 38 -7.04 4.03 8.22
CA TRP A 38 -7.11 3.80 6.76
C TRP A 38 -5.74 3.54 6.13
N ASN A 39 -4.74 4.34 6.48
CA ASN A 39 -3.37 4.19 6.00
C ASN A 39 -2.75 2.85 6.43
N GLU A 40 -3.00 2.39 7.66
CA GLU A 40 -2.56 1.08 8.15
C GLU A 40 -3.22 -0.06 7.39
N ALA A 41 -4.50 0.09 7.02
CA ALA A 41 -5.22 -0.90 6.24
C ALA A 41 -4.66 -1.01 4.81
N VAL A 42 -4.32 0.10 4.17
CA VAL A 42 -3.62 0.12 2.87
C VAL A 42 -2.24 -0.51 2.98
N ALA A 43 -1.45 -0.13 3.99
CA ALA A 43 -0.14 -0.74 4.26
C ALA A 43 -0.25 -2.26 4.44
N ARG A 44 -1.26 -2.72 5.19
CA ARG A 44 -1.53 -4.15 5.36
C ARG A 44 -1.93 -4.82 4.06
N GLY A 45 -2.76 -4.18 3.24
CA GLY A 45 -3.15 -4.67 1.92
C GLY A 45 -1.93 -4.83 1.00
N ALA A 46 -1.01 -3.87 1.03
CA ALA A 46 0.24 -3.93 0.26
C ALA A 46 1.14 -5.10 0.70
N ILE A 47 1.28 -5.32 2.02
CA ILE A 47 2.02 -6.47 2.56
C ILE A 47 1.35 -7.79 2.17
N GLU A 48 0.03 -7.91 2.33
CA GLU A 48 -0.72 -9.12 1.94
C GLU A 48 -0.67 -9.37 0.43
N ALA A 49 -0.51 -8.32 -0.37
CA ALA A 49 -0.30 -8.41 -1.80
C ALA A 49 1.16 -8.75 -2.17
N GLY A 50 2.08 -8.91 -1.22
CA GLY A 50 3.48 -9.20 -1.53
C GLY A 50 4.18 -8.07 -2.27
N VAL A 51 3.89 -6.82 -1.90
CA VAL A 51 4.64 -5.65 -2.41
C VAL A 51 6.13 -5.80 -2.06
N GLN A 52 7.00 -5.46 -3.02
CA GLN A 52 8.46 -5.54 -2.84
C GLN A 52 9.09 -4.16 -2.73
N MET A 53 8.46 -3.12 -3.26
CA MET A 53 8.93 -1.74 -3.14
C MET A 53 7.78 -0.77 -2.84
N VAL A 54 7.92 0.02 -1.79
CA VAL A 54 7.02 1.14 -1.48
C VAL A 54 7.81 2.42 -1.32
N THR A 55 7.37 3.49 -1.97
CA THR A 55 8.08 4.76 -1.98
C THR A 55 7.10 5.92 -1.95
N GLY A 56 7.49 6.98 -1.25
CA GLY A 56 6.64 8.15 -1.09
C GLY A 56 7.46 9.40 -0.86
N TYR A 57 6.79 10.55 -0.90
CA TYR A 57 7.34 11.82 -0.44
C TYR A 57 6.43 12.37 0.67
N PRO A 58 6.97 13.00 1.72
CA PRO A 58 6.16 13.46 2.84
C PRO A 58 5.02 14.39 2.38
N GLY A 59 3.78 13.96 2.65
CA GLY A 59 2.58 14.68 2.27
C GLY A 59 1.36 14.16 3.01
N THR A 60 0.93 14.88 4.05
CA THR A 60 -0.33 14.61 4.77
C THR A 60 -1.50 14.73 3.79
N PRO A 61 -2.46 13.79 3.77
CA PRO A 61 -2.69 12.69 4.73
C PRO A 61 -2.09 11.31 4.39
N SER A 62 -1.25 11.21 3.36
CA SER A 62 -0.73 9.91 2.85
C SER A 62 0.49 9.35 3.59
N SER A 63 1.19 10.19 4.37
CA SER A 63 2.51 9.85 4.95
C SER A 63 2.51 8.62 5.87
N GLU A 64 1.41 8.36 6.57
CA GLU A 64 1.32 7.30 7.57
C GLU A 64 1.47 5.90 6.96
N VAL A 65 1.26 5.73 5.64
CA VAL A 65 1.48 4.44 4.96
C VAL A 65 2.95 4.05 5.00
N ILE A 66 3.86 4.97 4.66
CA ILE A 66 5.31 4.73 4.70
C ILE A 66 5.76 4.47 6.13
N GLU A 67 5.24 5.24 7.10
CA GLU A 67 5.56 5.07 8.52
C GLU A 67 5.12 3.69 9.05
N ALA A 68 3.90 3.26 8.73
CA ALA A 68 3.38 1.95 9.11
C ALA A 68 4.19 0.80 8.50
N LEU A 69 4.56 0.93 7.22
CA LEU A 69 5.36 -0.07 6.51
C LEU A 69 6.81 -0.12 7.02
N SER A 70 7.40 1.02 7.37
CA SER A 70 8.78 1.10 7.89
C SER A 70 8.97 0.40 9.23
N GLN A 71 7.88 0.20 9.99
CA GLN A 71 7.88 -0.54 11.25
C GLN A 71 7.71 -2.05 11.06
N SER A 72 7.37 -2.50 9.84
CA SER A 72 7.22 -3.92 9.53
C SER A 72 8.57 -4.65 9.58
N LYS A 73 8.53 -5.92 9.98
CA LYS A 73 9.69 -6.82 9.95
C LYS A 73 9.73 -7.72 8.70
N MET A 74 8.81 -7.51 7.77
CA MET A 74 8.76 -8.27 6.52
C MET A 74 9.85 -7.79 5.56
N GLU A 75 10.24 -8.66 4.64
CA GLU A 75 11.28 -8.39 3.66
C GLU A 75 10.72 -7.69 2.42
N PHE A 76 10.73 -6.36 2.44
CA PHE A 76 10.46 -5.49 1.29
C PHE A 76 11.21 -4.16 1.46
N HIS A 77 11.37 -3.40 0.39
CA HIS A 77 12.01 -2.09 0.43
C HIS A 77 10.98 -0.99 0.63
N VAL A 78 11.20 -0.12 1.62
CA VAL A 78 10.37 1.06 1.86
C VAL A 78 11.25 2.28 2.09
N GLN A 79 10.95 3.38 1.41
CA GLN A 79 11.74 4.60 1.57
C GLN A 79 10.94 5.89 1.33
N TRP A 80 11.40 6.95 1.97
CA TRP A 80 11.15 8.31 1.52
C TRP A 80 12.02 8.63 0.31
N SER A 81 11.44 9.37 -0.64
CA SER A 81 12.13 9.91 -1.80
C SER A 81 12.29 11.43 -1.67
N VAL A 82 12.97 12.06 -2.64
CA VAL A 82 13.26 13.51 -2.62
C VAL A 82 12.08 14.39 -3.05
N ASN A 83 11.15 13.85 -3.84
CA ASN A 83 9.88 14.45 -4.25
C ASN A 83 8.95 13.36 -4.81
N GLU A 84 7.71 13.71 -5.14
CA GLU A 84 6.69 12.78 -5.66
C GLU A 84 7.07 12.17 -7.01
N LYS A 85 7.74 12.95 -7.88
CA LYS A 85 8.21 12.46 -9.19
C LYS A 85 9.22 11.34 -9.03
N VAL A 86 10.25 11.55 -8.21
CA VAL A 86 11.28 10.54 -7.95
C VAL A 86 10.69 9.34 -7.21
N ALA A 87 9.74 9.57 -6.28
CA ALA A 87 9.02 8.48 -5.64
C ALA A 87 8.31 7.60 -6.68
N PHE A 88 7.55 8.22 -7.59
CA PHE A 88 6.84 7.50 -8.63
C PHE A 88 7.76 6.78 -9.61
N ASP A 89 8.82 7.43 -10.09
CA ASP A 89 9.78 6.84 -11.03
C ASP A 89 10.47 5.60 -10.46
N LEU A 90 10.76 5.61 -9.16
CA LEU A 90 11.34 4.45 -8.48
C LEU A 90 10.35 3.27 -8.40
N ALA A 91 9.08 3.53 -8.07
CA ALA A 91 8.04 2.50 -8.09
C ALA A 91 7.87 1.93 -9.51
N VAL A 92 7.74 2.80 -10.51
CA VAL A 92 7.65 2.41 -11.93
C VAL A 92 8.85 1.56 -12.34
N GLY A 93 10.07 1.96 -11.99
CA GLY A 93 11.29 1.22 -12.30
C GLY A 93 11.29 -0.20 -11.70
N ALA A 94 10.90 -0.33 -10.43
CA ALA A 94 10.73 -1.63 -9.79
C ALA A 94 9.66 -2.49 -10.49
N SER A 95 8.56 -1.86 -10.88
CA SER A 95 7.46 -2.51 -11.58
C SER A 95 7.82 -2.99 -12.99
N ILE A 96 8.62 -2.22 -13.73
CA ILE A 96 9.13 -2.61 -15.06
C ILE A 96 9.99 -3.87 -14.97
N VAL A 97 10.75 -4.07 -13.90
CA VAL A 97 11.56 -5.30 -13.71
C VAL A 97 10.77 -6.47 -13.11
N GLY A 98 9.45 -6.32 -12.94
CA GLY A 98 8.53 -7.37 -12.52
C GLY A 98 8.17 -7.37 -11.03
N ALA A 99 8.66 -6.40 -10.25
CA ALA A 99 8.34 -6.32 -8.83
C ALA A 99 6.99 -5.65 -8.58
N ARG A 100 6.21 -6.15 -7.61
CA ARG A 100 5.05 -5.39 -7.13
C ARG A 100 5.53 -4.14 -6.41
N SER A 101 5.03 -2.99 -6.81
CA SER A 101 5.47 -1.70 -6.25
C SER A 101 4.33 -0.72 -6.01
N MET A 102 4.51 0.16 -5.03
CA MET A 102 3.54 1.18 -4.68
C MET A 102 4.20 2.56 -4.52
N ALA A 103 3.55 3.57 -5.07
CA ALA A 103 3.85 4.97 -4.79
C ALA A 103 2.74 5.56 -3.90
N THR A 104 3.11 6.25 -2.81
CA THR A 104 2.15 6.89 -1.89
C THR A 104 2.25 8.41 -1.98
N MET A 105 1.14 9.10 -2.20
CA MET A 105 1.08 10.56 -2.26
C MET A 105 -0.33 11.09 -1.98
N LYS A 106 -0.49 12.42 -1.99
CA LYS A 106 -1.81 13.08 -2.04
C LYS A 106 -2.14 13.57 -3.44
N ASN A 107 -3.36 14.06 -3.66
CA ASN A 107 -3.84 14.62 -4.92
C ASN A 107 -2.86 15.60 -5.62
N ALA A 108 -2.28 16.56 -4.89
CA ALA A 108 -1.31 17.50 -5.46
C ALA A 108 -0.04 16.80 -5.98
N GLY A 109 0.39 15.75 -5.28
CA GLY A 109 1.50 14.89 -5.70
C GLY A 109 1.18 14.12 -6.97
N LEU A 110 -0.06 13.64 -7.11
CA LEU A 110 -0.52 12.98 -8.33
C LEU A 110 -0.41 13.90 -9.55
N ASN A 111 -0.75 15.18 -9.39
CA ASN A 111 -0.59 16.16 -10.46
C ASN A 111 0.89 16.37 -10.83
N TRP A 112 1.79 16.30 -9.86
CA TRP A 112 3.22 16.47 -10.09
C TRP A 112 3.82 15.35 -10.95
N ILE A 113 3.22 14.16 -10.90
CA ILE A 113 3.69 12.98 -11.64
C ILE A 113 2.95 12.75 -12.96
N MET A 114 2.00 13.63 -13.31
CA MET A 114 1.04 13.43 -14.40
C MET A 114 1.69 13.05 -15.75
N ASP A 115 2.75 13.74 -16.14
CA ASP A 115 3.47 13.49 -17.39
C ASP A 115 4.00 12.05 -17.49
N MET A 116 4.66 11.59 -16.43
CA MET A 116 5.15 10.21 -16.36
C MET A 116 4.00 9.22 -16.20
N LEU A 117 2.97 9.55 -15.42
CA LEU A 117 1.82 8.69 -15.22
C LEU A 117 1.14 8.39 -16.56
N MET A 118 0.92 9.39 -17.41
CA MET A 118 0.31 9.17 -18.73
C MET A 118 1.20 8.34 -19.64
N THR A 119 2.52 8.52 -19.55
CA THR A 119 3.49 7.69 -20.27
C THR A 119 3.45 6.24 -19.82
N VAL A 120 3.40 6.00 -18.51
CA VAL A 120 3.34 4.66 -17.92
C VAL A 120 1.98 4.02 -18.16
N VAL A 121 0.87 4.73 -18.13
CA VAL A 121 -0.43 4.09 -18.46
C VAL A 121 -0.46 3.60 -19.91
N TYR A 122 0.23 4.32 -20.82
CA TYR A 122 0.35 3.92 -22.22
C TYR A 122 1.38 2.80 -22.45
N GLY A 123 2.57 2.91 -21.87
CA GLY A 123 3.73 2.03 -22.12
C GLY A 123 3.96 0.95 -21.06
N GLY A 124 3.35 1.13 -19.89
CA GLY A 124 3.11 0.25 -18.73
C GLY A 124 4.26 -0.51 -18.09
N VAL A 125 3.90 -1.50 -17.28
CA VAL A 125 4.71 -2.25 -16.34
C VAL A 125 4.43 -3.76 -16.39
N ARG A 126 5.42 -4.56 -15.95
CA ARG A 126 5.37 -6.03 -15.92
C ARG A 126 4.92 -6.59 -14.57
N GLY A 127 5.30 -5.94 -13.47
CA GLY A 127 4.80 -6.21 -12.13
C GLY A 127 3.60 -5.33 -11.81
N GLY A 128 2.85 -5.64 -10.74
CA GLY A 128 1.76 -4.75 -10.32
C GLY A 128 2.27 -3.39 -9.82
N LEU A 129 1.69 -2.30 -10.32
CA LEU A 129 1.93 -0.93 -9.88
C LEU A 129 0.64 -0.36 -9.27
N VAL A 130 0.70 0.09 -8.01
CA VAL A 130 -0.41 0.77 -7.34
C VAL A 130 0.02 2.17 -6.93
N ILE A 131 -0.82 3.16 -7.22
CA ILE A 131 -0.64 4.52 -6.73
C ILE A 131 -1.68 4.75 -5.63
N TYR A 132 -1.23 4.82 -4.39
CA TYR A 132 -2.10 5.22 -3.29
C TYR A 132 -2.17 6.74 -3.24
N VAL A 133 -3.37 7.27 -3.48
CA VAL A 133 -3.64 8.71 -3.46
C VAL A 133 -4.58 9.01 -2.31
N ALA A 134 -4.11 9.80 -1.35
CA ALA A 134 -4.94 10.29 -0.27
C ALA A 134 -5.54 11.65 -0.65
N ASP A 135 -6.77 11.63 -1.17
CA ASP A 135 -7.55 12.85 -1.38
C ASP A 135 -7.96 13.46 -0.03
N ASP A 136 -8.07 14.79 0.00
CA ASP A 136 -8.37 15.57 1.20
C ASP A 136 -9.62 16.42 0.98
N PRO A 137 -10.82 15.81 1.09
CA PRO A 137 -12.10 16.52 0.95
C PRO A 137 -12.19 17.68 1.94
N GLY A 138 -12.68 18.82 1.49
CA GLY A 138 -12.70 20.06 2.27
C GLY A 138 -11.33 20.72 2.49
N ALA A 139 -10.25 20.16 1.91
CA ALA A 139 -8.90 20.72 1.90
C ALA A 139 -8.36 21.06 3.31
N HIS A 140 -8.50 20.15 4.27
CA HIS A 140 -8.07 20.39 5.65
C HIS A 140 -6.54 20.46 5.80
N TYR A 141 -5.81 19.75 4.95
CA TYR A 141 -4.35 19.66 4.92
C TYR A 141 -3.76 20.05 3.55
N SER A 142 -4.62 20.43 2.61
CA SER A 142 -4.28 20.72 1.21
C SER A 142 -4.63 22.16 0.85
N SER A 143 -3.94 22.70 -0.15
CA SER A 143 -4.18 24.08 -0.60
C SER A 143 -5.52 24.23 -1.31
N ASN A 144 -6.04 23.16 -1.88
CA ASN A 144 -7.32 23.09 -2.55
C ASN A 144 -7.92 21.68 -2.45
N GLU A 145 -9.23 21.61 -2.66
CA GLU A 145 -9.94 20.35 -2.80
C GLU A 145 -9.77 19.86 -4.24
N GLN A 146 -9.43 18.58 -4.39
CA GLN A 146 -9.24 17.95 -5.68
C GLN A 146 -9.79 16.53 -5.63
N ASP A 147 -10.26 16.08 -6.79
CA ASP A 147 -10.86 14.77 -6.99
C ASP A 147 -10.01 13.98 -7.99
N THR A 148 -9.32 12.96 -7.48
CA THR A 148 -8.39 12.15 -8.26
C THR A 148 -9.09 11.30 -9.33
N ARG A 149 -10.40 11.05 -9.23
CA ARG A 149 -11.14 10.25 -10.23
C ARG A 149 -11.05 10.84 -11.63
N PHE A 150 -10.99 12.16 -11.75
CA PHE A 150 -10.85 12.82 -13.05
C PHE A 150 -9.54 12.49 -13.74
N VAL A 151 -8.47 12.27 -12.97
CA VAL A 151 -7.17 11.84 -13.52
C VAL A 151 -7.26 10.43 -14.09
N SER A 152 -7.92 9.52 -13.37
CA SER A 152 -8.18 8.16 -13.82
C SER A 152 -9.04 8.12 -15.08
N MET A 153 -10.11 8.92 -15.14
CA MET A 153 -10.95 9.03 -16.33
C MET A 153 -10.17 9.58 -17.53
N TYR A 154 -9.32 10.58 -17.32
CA TYR A 154 -8.48 11.15 -18.36
C TYR A 154 -7.42 10.15 -18.88
N GLY A 155 -6.72 9.49 -17.97
CA GLY A 155 -5.67 8.51 -18.29
C GLY A 155 -6.21 7.13 -18.71
N LYS A 156 -7.50 6.85 -18.51
CA LYS A 156 -8.16 5.57 -18.78
C LYS A 156 -7.56 4.38 -18.02
N PHE A 157 -7.13 4.61 -16.78
CA PHE A 157 -6.69 3.55 -15.86
C PHE A 157 -7.69 3.36 -14.71
N PRO A 158 -7.78 2.17 -14.09
CA PRO A 158 -8.73 1.92 -13.00
C PRO A 158 -8.50 2.81 -11.77
N CYS A 159 -9.58 3.28 -11.15
CA CYS A 159 -9.58 3.96 -9.84
C CYS A 159 -10.43 3.16 -8.87
N LEU A 160 -9.87 2.79 -7.72
CA LEU A 160 -10.54 2.00 -6.69
C LEU A 160 -10.79 2.87 -5.46
N GLU A 161 -12.07 3.06 -5.11
CA GLU A 161 -12.48 3.92 -4.00
C GLU A 161 -13.05 3.08 -2.84
N PRO A 162 -12.30 2.91 -1.75
CA PRO A 162 -12.81 2.17 -0.59
C PRO A 162 -13.76 3.01 0.25
N SER A 163 -14.84 2.39 0.73
CA SER A 163 -15.84 2.98 1.63
C SER A 163 -15.60 2.66 3.11
N ASN A 164 -14.71 1.71 3.42
CA ASN A 164 -14.27 1.39 4.78
C ASN A 164 -12.83 0.82 4.81
N GLN A 165 -12.21 0.74 5.99
CA GLN A 165 -10.82 0.27 6.15
C GLN A 165 -10.61 -1.16 5.64
N HIS A 166 -11.59 -2.04 5.85
CA HIS A 166 -11.48 -3.43 5.38
C HIS A 166 -11.43 -3.47 3.84
N GLU A 167 -12.31 -2.71 3.20
CA GLU A 167 -12.31 -2.53 1.75
C GLU A 167 -11.03 -1.87 1.25
N ALA A 168 -10.46 -0.89 1.96
CA ALA A 168 -9.17 -0.30 1.59
C ALA A 168 -8.05 -1.36 1.53
N LYS A 169 -8.02 -2.29 2.49
CA LYS A 169 -7.08 -3.41 2.49
C LYS A 169 -7.31 -4.35 1.29
N GLU A 170 -8.56 -4.77 1.07
CA GLU A 170 -8.88 -5.72 -0.01
C GLU A 170 -8.72 -5.09 -1.41
N LEU A 171 -9.14 -3.83 -1.60
CA LEU A 171 -8.96 -3.09 -2.85
C LEU A 171 -7.49 -2.79 -3.13
N THR A 172 -6.65 -2.60 -2.12
CA THR A 172 -5.20 -2.49 -2.34
C THR A 172 -4.65 -3.76 -2.97
N LYS A 173 -5.02 -4.93 -2.45
CA LYS A 173 -4.63 -6.23 -3.03
C LYS A 173 -5.18 -6.41 -4.43
N MET A 174 -6.47 -6.10 -4.61
CA MET A 174 -7.13 -6.15 -5.91
C MET A 174 -6.47 -5.21 -6.93
N GLY A 175 -5.99 -4.03 -6.50
CA GLY A 175 -5.28 -3.08 -7.35
C GLY A 175 -4.03 -3.68 -7.98
N PHE A 176 -3.22 -4.41 -7.20
CA PHE A 176 -2.07 -5.14 -7.75
C PHE A 176 -2.50 -6.21 -8.76
N GLU A 177 -3.53 -6.99 -8.44
CA GLU A 177 -4.04 -8.02 -9.36
C GLU A 177 -4.60 -7.43 -10.66
N ILE A 178 -5.31 -6.30 -10.58
CA ILE A 178 -5.85 -5.58 -11.74
C ILE A 178 -4.71 -5.03 -12.59
N SER A 179 -3.72 -4.38 -11.97
CA SER A 179 -2.55 -3.85 -12.68
C SER A 179 -1.83 -4.93 -13.47
N GLU A 180 -1.68 -6.13 -12.91
CA GLU A 180 -1.05 -7.27 -13.58
C GLU A 180 -1.94 -7.87 -14.67
N LYS A 181 -3.24 -8.07 -14.40
CA LYS A 181 -4.18 -8.66 -15.37
C LYS A 181 -4.39 -7.79 -16.59
N LEU A 182 -4.48 -6.49 -16.39
CA LEU A 182 -4.74 -5.55 -17.47
C LEU A 182 -3.51 -5.26 -18.30
N PHE A 183 -2.33 -5.75 -17.88
CA PHE A 183 -1.08 -5.42 -18.55
C PHE A 183 -1.10 -3.93 -18.88
N LEU A 184 -1.28 -3.11 -17.85
CA LEU A 184 -0.82 -1.74 -17.95
C LEU A 184 0.71 -1.88 -17.89
N SER A 185 1.49 -2.61 -18.73
CA SER A 185 1.57 -2.74 -20.22
C SER A 185 1.76 -4.18 -20.75
N TRP A 186 1.47 -4.32 -22.06
CA TRP A 186 1.72 -5.40 -23.03
C TRP A 186 2.58 -6.59 -22.59
#